data_AF-A0A3D4MEM0-F1
#
_entry.id   AF-A0A3D4MEM0-F1
#
_cell.length_a   1.000
_cell.length_b   1.000
_cell.length_c   1.000
_cell.angle_alpha   90.00
_cell.angle_beta   90.00
_cell.angle_gamma   90.00
#
_symmetry.space_group_name_H-M   'P 1'
#
loop_
_entity.id
_entity.type
_entity.pdbx_description
1 polymer ?
#
loop_
_entity_poly.entity_id
_entity_poly.type
_entity_poly.pdbx_seq_one_letter_code
_entity_poly.pdbx_strand_id
1 'polypeptide(L)'
;MTAPNKKPPAPQDLLRAALEGDIAEVRRLTAAGATPEADSQETAEVLRRAENEQSPHAALRKGLLETLVLHQQHGRINAAMYLAAYNGFDNVVAHFLEKSANDPLTLNVALFAAVRAGHAGLAQKLLDAGADAAFKNGLPLRAAIDAGSEAMADMLVHAGAPRSEGLAHAAARGDIAMAAYLLRREDDVKPALEKICHTLSDKRSLAEGTRVLDVQSAADMLLALAEARGDNMPDLLTWASLAAARDGAGAMVEVIARHPRFTEMKPEDKYDLLDLLTQVLFTGLRKISHADGPRSVETLLAAGGAQRVLEQAIYAGDSEMVVSAIRAGADARRDHAKALHLAEAGAFQNPRQAQRAILQDVRLSIAAQSVMDEKRASEILARADAATLSTVLRAPAGRADTSGLMCVIAAGRAEALAVLLDKTGAALVAEDFFATDKHGYCALDTLADRRQQEWLFSPLLWRGRRGEYMELWSALPDDWQQAQLVHHEHLLRTLDVDRQQAALQQKADENDFRLPQRRKSARPPPQP
;
A
#
# COMPACT_ATOMS: atom_id res chain seq x y z
N MET A 1 57.48 -50.28 45.35
CA MET A 1 56.14 -50.86 45.13
C MET A 1 55.57 -50.22 43.88
N THR A 2 55.77 -50.87 42.73
CA THR A 2 55.31 -50.41 41.41
C THR A 2 53.88 -50.93 41.18
N ALA A 3 52.94 -50.01 40.95
CA ALA A 3 51.54 -50.33 40.68
C ALA A 3 51.40 -51.17 39.39
N PRO A 4 50.46 -52.13 39.34
CA PRO A 4 50.33 -53.04 38.20
C PRO A 4 49.88 -52.28 36.95
N ASN A 5 50.63 -52.51 35.87
CA ASN A 5 50.38 -52.05 34.51
C ASN A 5 49.07 -52.67 33.99
N LYS A 6 47.92 -52.01 34.24
CA LYS A 6 46.63 -52.39 33.64
C LYS A 6 46.64 -51.95 32.18
N LYS A 7 46.63 -52.92 31.27
CA LYS A 7 46.46 -52.74 29.83
C LYS A 7 45.25 -51.80 29.59
N PRO A 8 45.37 -50.76 28.73
CA PRO A 8 44.24 -49.87 28.46
C PRO A 8 43.04 -50.68 27.94
N PRO A 9 41.80 -50.33 28.31
CA PRO A 9 40.60 -51.01 27.83
C PRO A 9 40.55 -50.99 26.30
N ALA A 10 39.98 -52.02 25.68
CA ALA A 10 39.92 -52.10 24.22
C ALA A 10 39.08 -50.93 23.66
N PRO A 11 39.53 -50.24 22.59
CA PRO A 11 38.75 -49.20 21.92
C PRO A 11 37.34 -49.66 21.50
N GLN A 12 37.20 -50.97 21.22
CA GLN A 12 35.96 -51.65 20.86
C GLN A 12 34.89 -51.59 21.96
N ASP A 13 35.29 -51.64 23.23
CA ASP A 13 34.36 -51.60 24.36
C ASP A 13 33.79 -50.18 24.56
N LEU A 14 34.63 -49.16 24.32
CA LEU A 14 34.22 -47.75 24.35
C LEU A 14 33.26 -47.43 23.20
N LEU A 15 33.58 -47.92 22.00
CA LEU A 15 32.75 -47.74 20.80
C LEU A 15 31.40 -48.45 20.94
N ARG A 16 31.37 -49.67 21.50
CA ARG A 16 30.15 -50.41 21.79
C ARG A 16 29.29 -49.73 22.86
N ALA A 17 29.87 -49.28 23.96
CA ALA A 17 29.14 -48.52 24.98
C ALA A 17 28.53 -47.21 24.42
N ALA A 18 29.25 -46.54 23.51
CA ALA A 18 28.75 -45.36 22.80
C ALA A 18 27.61 -45.70 21.80
N LEU A 19 27.66 -46.87 21.14
CA LEU A 19 26.59 -47.39 20.29
C LEU A 19 25.36 -47.87 21.08
N GLU A 20 25.53 -48.27 22.33
CA GLU A 20 24.43 -48.72 23.18
C GLU A 20 23.80 -47.56 23.98
N GLY A 21 24.45 -46.38 23.98
CA GLY A 21 24.01 -45.20 24.74
C GLY A 21 24.29 -45.31 26.24
N ASP A 22 25.14 -46.25 26.66
CA ASP A 22 25.50 -46.47 28.07
C ASP A 22 26.60 -45.49 28.51
N ILE A 23 26.16 -44.31 28.95
CA ILE A 23 27.04 -43.23 29.36
C ILE A 23 27.83 -43.55 30.65
N ALA A 24 27.33 -44.45 31.50
CA ALA A 24 28.05 -44.86 32.71
C ALA A 24 29.30 -45.67 32.34
N GLU A 25 29.15 -46.54 31.35
CA GLU A 25 30.25 -47.38 30.85
C GLU A 25 31.23 -46.56 30.00
N VAL A 26 30.75 -45.62 29.17
CA VAL A 26 31.62 -44.66 28.46
C VAL A 26 32.49 -43.89 29.45
N ARG A 27 31.92 -43.37 30.55
CA ARG A 27 32.67 -42.66 31.60
C ARG A 27 33.73 -43.54 32.27
N ARG A 28 33.39 -44.81 32.57
CA ARG A 28 34.31 -45.77 33.19
C ARG A 28 35.49 -46.09 32.27
N LEU A 29 35.23 -46.26 30.98
CA LEU A 29 36.23 -46.63 29.98
C LEU A 29 37.14 -45.44 29.61
N THR A 30 36.60 -44.23 29.47
CA THR A 30 37.41 -43.01 29.28
C THR A 30 38.27 -42.70 30.50
N ALA A 31 37.75 -42.86 31.73
CA ALA A 31 38.53 -42.68 32.97
C ALA A 31 39.65 -43.72 33.14
N ALA A 32 39.51 -44.89 32.51
CA ALA A 32 40.52 -45.93 32.47
C ALA A 32 41.56 -45.75 31.34
N GLY A 33 41.50 -44.64 30.60
CA GLY A 33 42.46 -44.29 29.56
C GLY A 33 42.22 -44.95 28.19
N ALA A 34 41.00 -45.44 27.92
CA ALA A 34 40.64 -45.94 26.59
C ALA A 34 40.59 -44.80 25.57
N THR A 35 41.34 -44.94 24.47
CA THR A 35 41.28 -44.02 23.32
C THR A 35 40.46 -44.64 22.19
N PRO A 36 39.73 -43.84 21.39
CA PRO A 36 38.91 -44.35 20.29
C PRO A 36 39.72 -44.75 19.05
N GLU A 37 41.05 -44.76 19.11
CA GLU A 37 41.91 -45.12 17.97
C GLU A 37 41.91 -46.65 17.74
N ALA A 38 40.87 -47.12 17.06
CA ALA A 38 40.90 -48.35 16.27
C ALA A 38 40.70 -47.97 14.79
N ASP A 39 41.41 -48.68 13.91
CA ASP A 39 41.61 -48.38 12.49
C ASP A 39 40.43 -47.69 11.79
N SER A 40 40.76 -46.71 10.94
CA SER A 40 39.82 -45.85 10.23
C SER A 40 38.74 -46.59 9.43
N GLN A 41 38.97 -47.86 9.06
CA GLN A 41 37.95 -48.72 8.44
C GLN A 41 36.88 -49.22 9.42
N GLU A 42 37.22 -49.63 10.63
CA GLU A 42 36.24 -50.12 11.62
C GLU A 42 35.38 -48.99 12.18
N THR A 43 36.00 -47.83 12.45
CA THR A 43 35.25 -46.62 12.83
C THR A 43 34.28 -46.20 11.73
N ALA A 44 34.69 -46.27 10.45
CA ALA A 44 33.83 -45.98 9.31
C ALA A 44 32.71 -47.01 9.10
N GLU A 45 32.98 -48.29 9.37
CA GLU A 45 32.02 -49.38 9.25
C GLU A 45 30.96 -49.32 10.36
N VAL A 46 31.36 -48.93 11.57
CA VAL A 46 30.46 -48.64 12.70
C VAL A 46 29.60 -47.41 12.47
N LEU A 47 30.16 -46.32 11.90
CA LEU A 47 29.38 -45.17 11.44
C LEU A 47 28.33 -45.57 10.38
N ARG A 48 28.72 -46.40 9.40
CA ARG A 48 27.80 -46.96 8.40
C ARG A 48 26.68 -47.82 9.01
N ARG A 49 27.00 -48.60 10.04
CA ARG A 49 26.03 -49.45 10.74
C ARG A 49 25.06 -48.63 11.60
N ALA A 50 25.56 -47.55 12.22
CA ALA A 50 24.74 -46.58 12.96
C ALA A 50 23.76 -45.80 12.06
N GLU A 51 24.09 -45.61 10.78
CA GLU A 51 23.21 -44.96 9.77
C GLU A 51 22.08 -45.87 9.26
N ASN A 52 22.25 -47.20 9.29
CA ASN A 52 21.32 -48.14 8.64
C ASN A 52 20.17 -48.66 9.52
N GLU A 53 20.16 -48.38 10.82
CA GLU A 53 19.08 -48.82 11.71
C GLU A 53 18.03 -47.72 11.90
N GLN A 54 16.78 -48.02 11.55
CA GLN A 54 15.58 -47.17 11.72
C GLN A 54 15.18 -47.00 13.19
N SER A 55 16.11 -46.60 14.06
CA SER A 55 15.89 -46.35 15.48
C SER A 55 15.96 -44.85 15.79
N PRO A 56 15.12 -44.34 16.71
CA PRO A 56 15.07 -42.93 17.11
C PRO A 56 16.37 -42.41 17.78
N HIS A 57 17.35 -43.29 18.03
CA HIS A 57 18.65 -42.96 18.62
C HIS A 57 19.83 -43.08 17.63
N ALA A 58 19.60 -43.23 16.33
CA ALA A 58 20.68 -43.28 15.33
C ALA A 58 21.52 -41.98 15.30
N ALA A 59 20.85 -40.82 15.44
CA ALA A 59 21.50 -39.51 15.55
C ALA A 59 22.27 -39.33 16.87
N LEU A 60 21.77 -39.93 17.96
CA LEU A 60 22.39 -39.97 19.30
C LEU A 60 23.75 -40.66 19.25
N ARG A 61 23.82 -41.81 18.57
CA ARG A 61 25.02 -42.65 18.43
C ARG A 61 26.06 -42.02 17.53
N LYS A 62 25.65 -41.49 16.38
CA LYS A 62 26.52 -40.77 15.45
C LYS A 62 27.09 -39.50 16.10
N GLY A 63 26.25 -38.71 16.76
CA GLY A 63 26.65 -37.50 17.47
C GLY A 63 27.64 -37.76 18.61
N LEU A 64 27.44 -38.82 19.39
CA LEU A 64 28.33 -39.24 20.49
C LEU A 64 29.68 -39.79 19.99
N LEU A 65 29.67 -40.60 18.92
CA LEU A 65 30.89 -41.10 18.27
C LEU A 65 31.71 -39.95 17.65
N GLU A 66 31.03 -39.03 16.96
CA GLU A 66 31.67 -37.86 16.37
C GLU A 66 32.21 -36.92 17.46
N THR A 67 31.50 -36.72 18.58
CA THR A 67 32.03 -35.92 19.71
C THR A 67 33.28 -36.53 20.34
N LEU A 68 33.30 -37.85 20.55
CA LEU A 68 34.44 -38.58 21.10
C LEU A 68 35.67 -38.52 20.18
N VAL A 69 35.47 -38.64 18.86
CA VAL A 69 36.54 -38.53 17.84
C VAL A 69 37.01 -37.08 17.68
N LEU A 70 36.11 -36.10 17.75
CA LEU A 70 36.44 -34.68 17.60
C LEU A 70 37.14 -34.08 18.82
N HIS A 71 36.99 -34.67 20.00
CA HIS A 71 37.66 -34.22 21.22
C HIS A 71 39.20 -34.31 21.14
N GLN A 72 39.76 -35.13 20.24
CA GLN A 72 41.20 -35.22 20.02
C GLN A 72 41.77 -34.13 19.10
N GLN A 73 40.94 -33.43 18.33
CA GLN A 73 41.38 -32.34 17.44
C GLN A 73 40.81 -31.01 17.92
N HIS A 74 41.68 -30.18 18.51
CA HIS A 74 41.41 -28.91 19.19
C HIS A 74 40.58 -27.83 18.42
N GLY A 75 40.01 -28.12 17.25
CA GLY A 75 39.28 -27.17 16.40
C GLY A 75 37.76 -27.39 16.26
N ARG A 76 37.15 -28.44 16.85
CA ARG A 76 35.72 -28.75 16.61
C ARG A 76 34.81 -28.84 17.86
N ILE A 77 35.22 -28.23 18.98
CA ILE A 77 34.45 -28.26 20.24
C ILE A 77 33.05 -27.63 20.11
N ASN A 78 32.88 -26.61 19.25
CA ASN A 78 31.60 -25.96 19.00
C ASN A 78 30.56 -26.90 18.36
N ALA A 79 30.98 -27.69 17.36
CA ALA A 79 30.09 -28.64 16.69
C ALA A 79 29.68 -29.77 17.65
N ALA A 80 30.63 -30.22 18.46
CA ALA A 80 30.43 -31.19 19.52
C ALA A 80 29.39 -30.74 20.56
N MET A 81 29.62 -29.55 21.14
CA MET A 81 28.72 -28.97 22.13
C MET A 81 27.33 -28.67 21.55
N TYR A 82 27.27 -28.22 20.30
CA TYR A 82 26.01 -27.99 19.58
C TYR A 82 25.18 -29.27 19.46
N LEU A 83 25.79 -30.37 19.00
CA LEU A 83 25.08 -31.64 18.82
C LEU A 83 24.62 -32.22 20.17
N ALA A 84 25.47 -32.15 21.21
CA ALA A 84 25.10 -32.57 22.55
C ALA A 84 23.92 -31.75 23.10
N ALA A 85 23.94 -30.44 22.93
CA ALA A 85 22.90 -29.54 23.39
C ALA A 85 21.59 -29.67 22.59
N TYR A 86 21.67 -29.89 21.27
CA TYR A 86 20.51 -30.10 20.40
C TYR A 86 19.75 -31.40 20.71
N ASN A 87 20.44 -32.42 21.21
CA ASN A 87 19.82 -33.70 21.57
C ASN A 87 19.53 -33.83 23.08
N GLY A 88 19.85 -32.81 23.89
CA GLY A 88 19.54 -32.79 25.33
C GLY A 88 20.46 -33.67 26.19
N PHE A 89 21.73 -33.87 25.79
CA PHE A 89 22.69 -34.67 26.56
C PHE A 89 23.32 -33.86 27.69
N ASP A 90 22.52 -33.57 28.72
CA ASP A 90 22.90 -32.81 29.91
C ASP A 90 24.24 -33.25 30.52
N ASN A 91 24.48 -34.56 30.54
CA ASN A 91 25.66 -35.19 31.14
C ASN A 91 26.94 -35.04 30.29
N VAL A 92 26.81 -34.90 28.97
CA VAL A 92 27.90 -34.61 28.03
C VAL A 92 28.21 -33.12 28.05
N VAL A 93 27.18 -32.27 28.04
CA VAL A 93 27.35 -30.82 28.19
C VAL A 93 28.02 -30.48 29.52
N ALA A 94 27.57 -31.06 30.64
CA ALA A 94 28.21 -30.88 31.94
C ALA A 94 29.70 -31.27 31.93
N HIS A 95 30.04 -32.37 31.26
CA HIS A 95 31.44 -32.79 31.11
C HIS A 95 32.29 -31.76 30.35
N PHE A 96 31.76 -31.18 29.27
CA PHE A 96 32.46 -30.13 28.53
C PHE A 96 32.61 -28.84 29.34
N LEU A 97 31.59 -28.45 30.11
CA LEU A 97 31.65 -27.29 31.02
C LEU A 97 32.74 -27.46 32.08
N GLU A 98 32.90 -28.66 32.66
CA GLU A 98 33.94 -28.95 33.66
C GLU A 98 35.37 -28.93 33.09
N LYS A 99 35.55 -29.22 31.79
CA LYS A 99 36.85 -29.48 31.16
C LYS A 99 37.39 -28.35 30.27
N SER A 100 36.84 -27.13 30.38
CA SER A 100 37.29 -25.89 29.70
C SER A 100 36.53 -25.50 28.42
N ALA A 101 35.25 -25.85 28.29
CA ALA A 101 34.36 -25.22 27.30
C ALA A 101 33.76 -23.88 27.80
N ASN A 102 34.59 -23.04 28.42
CA ASN A 102 34.20 -21.70 28.89
C ASN A 102 34.41 -20.63 27.80
N ASP A 103 34.68 -21.04 26.56
CA ASP A 103 34.67 -20.13 25.42
C ASP A 103 33.24 -19.60 25.21
N PRO A 104 33.04 -18.27 25.23
CA PRO A 104 31.70 -17.68 25.11
C PRO A 104 30.96 -18.14 23.84
N LEU A 105 31.67 -18.33 22.73
CA LEU A 105 31.05 -18.76 21.48
C LEU A 105 30.55 -20.21 21.58
N THR A 106 31.30 -21.12 22.20
CA THR A 106 30.86 -22.50 22.45
C THR A 106 29.56 -22.53 23.27
N LEU A 107 29.51 -21.75 24.36
CA LEU A 107 28.33 -21.67 25.24
C LEU A 107 27.11 -21.10 24.50
N ASN A 108 27.30 -20.05 23.72
CA ASN A 108 26.24 -19.40 22.96
C ASN A 108 25.64 -20.30 21.86
N VAL A 109 26.50 -21.04 21.16
CA VAL A 109 26.09 -22.01 20.13
C VAL A 109 25.34 -23.19 20.76
N ALA A 110 25.79 -23.65 21.94
CA ALA A 110 25.09 -24.67 22.71
C ALA A 110 23.72 -24.20 23.20
N LEU A 111 23.64 -22.97 23.72
CA LEU A 111 22.39 -22.37 24.18
C LEU A 111 21.38 -22.31 23.04
N PHE A 112 21.78 -21.80 21.87
CA PHE A 112 20.93 -21.77 20.68
C PHE A 112 20.42 -23.17 20.30
N ALA A 113 21.27 -24.19 20.36
CA ALA A 113 20.90 -25.56 20.05
C ALA A 113 19.88 -26.14 21.04
N ALA A 114 20.12 -25.96 22.34
CA ALA A 114 19.22 -26.41 23.41
C ALA A 114 17.85 -25.72 23.31
N VAL A 115 17.83 -24.40 23.07
CA VAL A 115 16.60 -23.61 22.90
C VAL A 115 15.82 -24.09 21.68
N ARG A 116 16.47 -24.26 20.53
CA ARG A 116 15.83 -24.72 19.29
C ARG A 116 15.25 -26.13 19.41
N ALA A 117 15.85 -26.97 20.24
CA ALA A 117 15.36 -28.32 20.53
C ALA A 117 14.33 -28.38 21.68
N GLY A 118 14.06 -27.26 22.36
CA GLY A 118 13.10 -27.18 23.46
C GLY A 118 13.61 -27.68 24.82
N HIS A 119 14.93 -27.83 25.00
CA HIS A 119 15.53 -28.33 26.24
C HIS A 119 15.71 -27.22 27.29
N ALA A 120 14.62 -26.78 27.93
CA ALA A 120 14.60 -25.64 28.85
C ALA A 120 15.56 -25.80 30.05
N GLY A 121 15.61 -26.99 30.66
CA GLY A 121 16.51 -27.25 31.78
C GLY A 121 17.99 -27.15 31.40
N LEU A 122 18.34 -27.55 30.17
CA LEU A 122 19.70 -27.43 29.64
C LEU A 122 20.03 -25.99 29.24
N ALA A 123 19.08 -25.27 28.65
CA ALA A 123 19.22 -23.85 28.35
C ALA A 123 19.51 -23.04 29.62
N GLN A 124 18.78 -23.31 30.72
CA GLN A 124 19.05 -22.68 32.01
C GLN A 124 20.48 -22.96 32.51
N LYS A 125 20.93 -24.22 32.48
CA LYS A 125 22.30 -24.59 32.87
C LYS A 125 23.37 -23.86 32.04
N LEU A 126 23.10 -23.66 30.74
CA LEU A 126 24.02 -22.95 29.84
C LEU A 126 24.04 -21.43 30.14
N LEU A 127 22.89 -20.84 30.46
CA LEU A 127 22.80 -19.45 30.92
C LEU A 127 23.52 -19.25 32.26
N ASP A 128 23.34 -20.18 33.21
CA ASP A 128 24.03 -20.18 34.50
C ASP A 128 25.55 -20.32 34.34
N ALA A 129 25.99 -21.02 33.28
CA ALA A 129 27.40 -21.15 32.90
C ALA A 129 27.96 -19.93 32.15
N GLY A 130 27.15 -18.89 31.92
CA GLY A 130 27.58 -17.63 31.29
C GLY A 130 27.32 -17.53 29.79
N ALA A 131 26.45 -18.35 29.22
CA ALA A 131 25.98 -18.14 27.85
C ALA A 131 25.23 -16.80 27.71
N ASP A 132 25.52 -16.08 26.63
CA ASP A 132 24.90 -14.80 26.29
C ASP A 132 23.52 -15.02 25.63
N ALA A 133 22.47 -14.67 26.36
CA ALA A 133 21.10 -14.71 25.86
C ALA A 133 20.85 -13.72 24.69
N ALA A 134 21.68 -12.68 24.55
CA ALA A 134 21.62 -11.71 23.47
C ALA A 134 22.44 -12.12 22.22
N PHE A 135 23.05 -13.31 22.23
CA PHE A 135 23.89 -13.79 21.13
C PHE A 135 23.26 -13.60 19.75
N LYS A 136 24.02 -12.99 18.83
CA LYS A 136 23.60 -12.65 17.46
C LYS A 136 22.24 -11.92 17.43
N ASN A 137 22.10 -10.87 18.24
CA ASN A 137 20.89 -10.05 18.36
C ASN A 137 19.65 -10.86 18.78
N GLY A 138 19.81 -11.68 19.83
CA GLY A 138 18.72 -12.48 20.39
C GLY A 138 18.33 -13.68 19.53
N LEU A 139 19.28 -14.28 18.82
CA LEU A 139 19.05 -15.51 18.05
C LEU A 139 18.42 -16.64 18.90
N PRO A 140 18.84 -16.89 20.15
CA PRO A 140 18.15 -17.84 21.02
C PRO A 140 16.68 -17.49 21.24
N LEU A 141 16.36 -16.22 21.54
CA LEU A 141 14.98 -15.78 21.76
C LEU A 141 14.11 -16.00 20.52
N ARG A 142 14.63 -15.70 19.33
CA ARG A 142 13.91 -15.96 18.07
C ARG A 142 13.63 -17.45 17.87
N ALA A 143 14.57 -18.33 18.21
CA ALA A 143 14.36 -19.77 18.14
C ALA A 143 13.31 -20.27 19.14
N ALA A 144 13.25 -19.69 20.34
CA ALA A 144 12.19 -20.00 21.32
C ALA A 144 10.80 -19.61 20.81
N ILE A 145 10.70 -18.44 20.16
CA ILE A 145 9.48 -17.96 19.50
C ILE A 145 9.11 -18.87 18.32
N ASP A 146 10.06 -19.26 17.48
CA ASP A 146 9.82 -20.17 16.35
C ASP A 146 9.31 -21.54 16.83
N ALA A 147 9.71 -21.97 18.03
CA ALA A 147 9.24 -23.20 18.68
C ALA A 147 7.91 -23.02 19.45
N GLY A 148 7.37 -21.79 19.55
CA GLY A 148 6.13 -21.50 20.29
C GLY A 148 6.24 -21.65 21.80
N SER A 149 7.45 -21.54 22.38
CA SER A 149 7.68 -21.79 23.81
C SER A 149 7.73 -20.49 24.62
N GLU A 150 6.59 -20.09 25.20
CA GLU A 150 6.49 -18.92 26.09
C GLU A 150 7.44 -19.01 27.30
N ALA A 151 7.50 -20.17 27.96
CA ALA A 151 8.38 -20.36 29.12
C ALA A 151 9.88 -20.19 28.78
N MET A 152 10.30 -20.65 27.60
CA MET A 152 11.68 -20.49 27.14
C MET A 152 11.96 -19.03 26.75
N ALA A 153 11.02 -18.38 26.08
CA ALA A 153 11.13 -16.95 25.75
C ALA A 153 11.24 -16.10 27.02
N ASP A 154 10.43 -16.41 28.03
CA ASP A 154 10.46 -15.73 29.34
C ASP A 154 11.81 -15.91 30.04
N MET A 155 12.32 -17.14 30.09
CA MET A 155 13.65 -17.44 30.63
C MET A 155 14.75 -16.61 29.95
N LEU A 156 14.74 -16.55 28.62
CA LEU A 156 15.74 -15.82 27.84
C LEU A 156 15.64 -14.31 28.04
N VAL A 157 14.42 -13.76 28.13
CA VAL A 157 14.22 -12.33 28.42
C VAL A 157 14.72 -11.99 29.83
N HIS A 158 14.45 -12.83 30.83
CA HIS A 158 14.99 -12.66 32.19
C HIS A 158 16.52 -12.75 32.23
N ALA A 159 17.12 -13.54 31.34
CA ALA A 159 18.57 -13.65 31.18
C ALA A 159 19.20 -12.54 30.31
N GLY A 160 18.43 -11.53 29.90
CA GLY A 160 18.93 -10.35 29.18
C GLY A 160 18.85 -10.40 27.66
N ALA A 161 18.10 -11.35 27.08
CA ALA A 161 17.82 -11.33 25.65
C ALA A 161 17.07 -10.04 25.24
N PRO A 162 17.36 -9.46 24.05
CA PRO A 162 16.73 -8.23 23.60
C PRO A 162 15.24 -8.47 23.31
N ARG A 163 14.38 -8.09 24.28
CA ARG A 163 12.93 -8.26 24.18
C ARG A 163 12.32 -7.56 22.97
N SER A 164 12.80 -6.37 22.60
CA SER A 164 12.33 -5.62 21.43
C SER A 164 12.56 -6.38 20.12
N GLU A 165 13.68 -7.08 19.99
CA GLU A 165 13.98 -7.95 18.85
C GLU A 165 13.07 -9.18 18.80
N GLY A 166 12.74 -9.74 19.98
CA GLY A 166 11.76 -10.81 20.13
C GLY A 166 10.36 -10.37 19.71
N LEU A 167 9.91 -9.21 20.21
CA LEU A 167 8.63 -8.59 19.84
C LEU A 167 8.54 -8.39 18.32
N ALA A 168 9.55 -7.76 17.71
CA ALA A 168 9.58 -7.54 16.26
C ALA A 168 9.55 -8.86 15.47
N HIS A 169 10.22 -9.91 15.96
CA HIS A 169 10.21 -11.24 15.34
C HIS A 169 8.85 -11.93 15.46
N ALA A 170 8.24 -11.94 16.64
CA ALA A 170 6.92 -12.52 16.87
C ALA A 170 5.84 -11.82 16.04
N ALA A 171 5.86 -10.48 16.01
CA ALA A 171 4.92 -9.68 15.25
C ALA A 171 5.03 -9.92 13.73
N ALA A 172 6.27 -9.98 13.21
CA ALA A 172 6.51 -10.29 11.80
C ALA A 172 6.12 -11.72 11.40
N ARG A 173 6.10 -12.66 12.35
CA ARG A 173 5.57 -14.02 12.17
C ARG A 173 4.05 -14.13 12.31
N GLY A 174 3.36 -13.05 12.65
CA GLY A 174 1.92 -13.08 12.93
C GLY A 174 1.57 -13.86 14.20
N ASP A 175 2.53 -14.13 15.09
CA ASP A 175 2.28 -14.71 16.41
C ASP A 175 1.82 -13.61 17.36
N ILE A 176 0.54 -13.28 17.27
CA ILE A 176 -0.08 -12.19 18.03
C ILE A 176 -0.01 -12.45 19.54
N ALA A 177 -0.14 -13.71 19.96
CA ALA A 177 -0.11 -14.08 21.37
C ALA A 177 1.28 -13.84 21.97
N MET A 178 2.33 -14.32 21.31
CA MET A 178 3.71 -14.08 21.74
C MET A 178 4.09 -12.60 21.62
N ALA A 179 3.67 -11.92 20.55
CA ALA A 179 3.91 -10.49 20.40
C ALA A 179 3.25 -9.70 21.53
N ALA A 180 1.99 -9.99 21.87
CA ALA A 180 1.29 -9.37 22.99
C ALA A 180 1.94 -9.68 24.35
N TYR A 181 2.44 -10.91 24.55
CA TYR A 181 3.19 -11.28 25.75
C TYR A 181 4.47 -10.46 25.91
N LEU A 182 5.22 -10.29 24.83
CA LEU A 182 6.48 -9.54 24.83
C LEU A 182 6.27 -8.02 24.83
N LEU A 183 5.07 -7.53 24.52
CA LEU A 183 4.76 -6.12 24.39
C LEU A 183 4.63 -5.43 25.76
N ARG A 184 5.34 -4.31 25.92
CA ARG A 184 5.21 -3.40 27.06
C ARG A 184 4.77 -2.03 26.58
N ARG A 185 4.11 -1.27 27.46
CA ARG A 185 3.58 0.07 27.17
C ARG A 185 4.65 1.06 26.67
N GLU A 186 5.88 0.88 27.12
CA GLU A 186 7.03 1.75 26.82
C GLU A 186 7.79 1.37 25.53
N ASP A 187 7.39 0.30 24.84
CA ASP A 187 8.11 -0.15 23.65
C ASP A 187 7.99 0.83 22.48
N ASP A 188 9.08 0.98 21.75
CA ASP A 188 9.03 1.58 20.41
C ASP A 188 8.47 0.56 19.43
N VAL A 189 7.36 0.92 18.78
CA VAL A 189 6.67 0.08 17.81
C VAL A 189 7.32 0.13 16.42
N LYS A 190 8.16 1.14 16.13
CA LYS A 190 8.74 1.35 14.79
C LYS A 190 9.60 0.17 14.32
N PRO A 191 10.53 -0.39 15.12
CA PRO A 191 11.33 -1.53 14.66
C PRO A 191 10.48 -2.77 14.33
N ALA A 192 9.41 -3.00 15.09
CA ALA A 192 8.49 -4.09 14.85
C ALA A 192 7.68 -3.87 13.57
N LEU A 193 7.15 -2.65 13.36
CA LEU A 193 6.47 -2.27 12.11
C LEU A 193 7.40 -2.36 10.90
N GLU A 194 8.68 -1.99 11.03
CA GLU A 194 9.67 -2.14 9.96
C GLU A 194 9.84 -3.59 9.53
N LYS A 195 10.00 -4.48 10.52
CA LYS A 195 10.17 -5.90 10.26
C LYS A 195 8.92 -6.54 9.67
N ILE A 196 7.74 -6.07 10.10
CA ILE A 196 6.47 -6.45 9.47
C ILE A 196 6.43 -6.02 8.01
N CYS A 197 6.80 -4.77 7.67
CA CYS A 197 6.86 -4.31 6.28
C CYS A 197 7.78 -5.22 5.44
N HIS A 198 8.96 -5.56 5.95
CA HIS A 198 9.87 -6.47 5.29
C HIS A 198 9.24 -7.85 5.05
N THR A 199 8.58 -8.45 6.05
CA THR A 199 7.93 -9.75 5.88
C THR A 199 6.73 -9.72 4.93
N LEU A 200 5.94 -8.63 4.95
CA LEU A 200 4.80 -8.45 4.05
C LEU A 200 5.21 -8.20 2.60
N SER A 201 6.46 -7.83 2.34
CA SER A 201 6.97 -7.61 0.98
C SER A 201 7.19 -8.89 0.17
N ASP A 202 7.56 -10.01 0.81
CA ASP A 202 7.81 -11.28 0.16
C ASP A 202 7.06 -12.41 0.85
N LYS A 203 6.09 -13.02 0.14
CA LYS A 203 5.31 -14.16 0.65
C LYS A 203 6.18 -15.35 1.04
N ARG A 204 7.39 -15.49 0.46
CA ARG A 204 8.35 -16.55 0.85
C ARG A 204 8.95 -16.33 2.25
N SER A 205 8.86 -15.11 2.78
CA SER A 205 9.33 -14.76 4.12
C SER A 205 8.29 -15.06 5.21
N LEU A 206 7.06 -15.42 4.83
CA LEU A 206 6.05 -15.85 5.80
C LEU A 206 6.41 -17.21 6.37
N ALA A 207 6.27 -17.37 7.68
CA ALA A 207 6.44 -18.66 8.33
C ALA A 207 5.36 -19.65 7.85
N GLU A 208 5.70 -20.94 7.83
CA GLU A 208 4.80 -22.00 7.38
C GLU A 208 3.47 -21.96 8.15
N GLY A 209 2.34 -21.91 7.43
CA GLY A 209 1.00 -21.81 8.01
C GLY A 209 0.55 -20.40 8.43
N THR A 210 1.41 -19.38 8.36
CA THR A 210 1.07 -17.99 8.70
C THR A 210 0.35 -17.31 7.53
N ARG A 211 -0.76 -16.62 7.79
CA ARG A 211 -1.45 -15.82 6.78
C ARG A 211 -1.02 -14.36 6.86
N VAL A 212 -1.10 -13.66 5.73
CA VAL A 212 -0.89 -12.21 5.66
C VAL A 212 -1.75 -11.45 6.70
N LEU A 213 -2.98 -11.92 6.92
CA LEU A 213 -3.91 -11.32 7.90
C LEU A 213 -3.39 -11.37 9.33
N ASP A 214 -2.68 -12.42 9.71
CA ASP A 214 -2.17 -12.59 11.08
C ASP A 214 -1.05 -11.56 11.34
N VAL A 215 -0.21 -11.32 10.32
CA VAL A 215 0.84 -10.29 10.33
C VAL A 215 0.23 -8.86 10.29
N GLN A 216 -0.83 -8.65 9.51
CA GLN A 216 -1.58 -7.38 9.51
C GLN A 216 -2.18 -7.09 10.90
N SER A 217 -2.75 -8.11 11.54
CA SER A 217 -3.34 -7.99 12.88
C SER A 217 -2.28 -7.65 13.93
N ALA A 218 -1.05 -8.14 13.79
CA ALA A 218 0.06 -7.74 14.64
C ALA A 218 0.44 -6.26 14.44
N ALA A 219 0.39 -5.75 13.19
CA ALA A 219 0.59 -4.32 12.93
C ALA A 219 -0.53 -3.47 13.52
N ASP A 220 -1.80 -3.89 13.38
CA ASP A 220 -2.96 -3.23 13.98
C ASP A 220 -2.82 -3.14 15.50
N MET A 221 -2.38 -4.22 16.16
CA MET A 221 -2.12 -4.24 17.61
C MET A 221 -1.05 -3.20 18.01
N LEU A 222 0.04 -3.09 17.26
CA LEU A 222 1.11 -2.13 17.53
C LEU A 222 0.66 -0.68 17.34
N LEU A 223 -0.10 -0.40 16.28
CA LEU A 223 -0.66 0.93 16.03
C LEU A 223 -1.70 1.30 17.09
N ALA A 224 -2.54 0.35 17.51
CA ALA A 224 -3.50 0.56 18.59
C ALA A 224 -2.80 0.86 19.94
N LEU A 225 -1.66 0.21 20.22
CA LEU A 225 -0.85 0.55 21.40
C LEU A 225 -0.33 1.99 21.32
N ALA A 226 0.25 2.38 20.19
CA ALA A 226 0.78 3.73 19.97
C ALA A 226 -0.32 4.80 20.14
N GLU A 227 -1.51 4.53 19.58
CA GLU A 227 -2.67 5.39 19.77
C GLU A 227 -3.09 5.47 21.25
N ALA A 228 -3.18 4.33 21.95
CA ALA A 228 -3.55 4.29 23.36
C ALA A 228 -2.53 5.00 24.27
N ARG A 229 -1.25 5.08 23.85
CA ARG A 229 -0.20 5.84 24.53
C ARG A 229 -0.31 7.35 24.30
N GLY A 230 -1.05 7.76 23.26
CA GLY A 230 -1.15 9.15 22.83
C GLY A 230 0.05 9.61 22.00
N ASP A 231 0.67 8.69 21.26
CA ASP A 231 1.77 9.03 20.35
C ASP A 231 1.30 9.95 19.22
N ASN A 232 2.25 10.64 18.57
CA ASN A 232 1.95 11.42 17.37
C ASN A 232 1.62 10.49 16.19
N MET A 233 0.34 10.12 16.07
CA MET A 233 -0.14 9.18 15.06
C MET A 233 0.11 9.67 13.62
N PRO A 234 -0.10 10.94 13.24
CA PRO A 234 0.31 11.44 11.93
C PRO A 234 1.76 11.14 11.55
N ASP A 235 2.71 11.39 12.45
CA ASP A 235 4.14 11.12 12.21
C ASP A 235 4.41 9.61 12.09
N LEU A 236 3.79 8.80 12.96
CA LEU A 236 3.96 7.36 12.95
C LEU A 236 3.39 6.72 11.68
N LEU A 237 2.19 7.13 11.26
CA LEU A 237 1.56 6.66 10.03
C LEU A 237 2.37 7.09 8.80
N THR A 238 2.90 8.32 8.78
CA THR A 238 3.81 8.80 7.73
C THR A 238 5.07 7.96 7.65
N TRP A 239 5.69 7.69 8.79
CA TRP A 239 6.85 6.82 8.86
C TRP A 239 6.53 5.40 8.38
N ALA A 240 5.39 4.84 8.79
CA ALA A 240 4.96 3.50 8.38
C ALA A 240 4.67 3.43 6.87
N SER A 241 4.08 4.48 6.29
CA SER A 241 3.89 4.61 4.84
C SER A 241 5.23 4.62 4.09
N LEU A 242 6.24 5.33 4.60
CA LEU A 242 7.59 5.34 4.01
C LEU A 242 8.26 3.96 4.09
N ALA A 243 8.16 3.28 5.24
CA ALA A 243 8.68 1.93 5.40
C ALA A 243 7.99 0.93 4.45
N ALA A 244 6.67 1.01 4.35
CA ALA A 244 5.90 0.22 3.40
C ALA A 244 6.32 0.50 1.95
N ALA A 245 6.60 1.76 1.60
CA ALA A 245 7.04 2.17 0.27
C ALA A 245 8.41 1.60 -0.09
N ARG A 246 9.36 1.73 0.84
CA ARG A 246 10.73 1.23 0.67
C ARG A 246 10.74 -0.28 0.40
N ASP A 247 9.93 -1.02 1.15
CA ASP A 247 9.95 -2.49 1.10
C ASP A 247 8.93 -3.04 0.08
N GLY A 248 7.97 -2.24 -0.40
CA GLY A 248 6.92 -2.67 -1.33
C GLY A 248 5.79 -3.46 -0.65
N ALA A 249 5.52 -3.18 0.63
CA ALA A 249 4.58 -3.91 1.46
C ALA A 249 3.12 -3.47 1.22
N GLY A 250 2.51 -3.96 0.13
CA GLY A 250 1.11 -3.63 -0.21
C GLY A 250 0.10 -3.93 0.91
N ALA A 251 0.25 -5.05 1.62
CA ALA A 251 -0.65 -5.40 2.72
C ALA A 251 -0.57 -4.43 3.92
N MET A 252 0.54 -3.70 4.09
CA MET A 252 0.65 -2.63 5.09
C MET A 252 -0.14 -1.38 4.69
N VAL A 253 -0.31 -1.12 3.38
CA VAL A 253 -1.17 -0.03 2.90
C VAL A 253 -2.60 -0.22 3.40
N GLU A 254 -3.09 -1.46 3.44
CA GLU A 254 -4.43 -1.76 3.98
C GLU A 254 -4.57 -1.45 5.46
N VAL A 255 -3.55 -1.78 6.26
CA VAL A 255 -3.50 -1.49 7.71
C VAL A 255 -3.55 0.02 7.93
N ILE A 256 -2.67 0.77 7.25
CA ILE A 256 -2.58 2.23 7.38
C ILE A 256 -3.87 2.90 6.91
N ALA A 257 -4.38 2.53 5.73
CA ALA A 257 -5.54 3.18 5.13
C ALA A 257 -6.85 2.92 5.90
N ARG A 258 -6.96 1.81 6.64
CA ARG A 258 -8.11 1.51 7.51
C ARG A 258 -8.02 2.13 8.89
N HIS A 259 -6.85 2.62 9.29
CA HIS A 259 -6.66 3.13 10.65
C HIS A 259 -7.57 4.36 10.90
N PRO A 260 -8.30 4.45 12.04
CA PRO A 260 -9.23 5.55 12.31
C PRO A 260 -8.57 6.93 12.17
N ARG A 261 -7.38 7.10 12.76
CA ARG A 261 -6.60 8.35 12.65
C ARG A 261 -6.18 8.72 11.23
N PHE A 262 -5.99 7.74 10.36
CA PHE A 262 -5.78 8.02 8.95
C PHE A 262 -7.08 8.52 8.33
N THR A 263 -8.21 7.85 8.55
CA THR A 263 -9.51 8.22 7.97
C THR A 263 -10.06 9.56 8.47
N GLU A 264 -9.77 9.97 9.71
CA GLU A 264 -10.19 11.23 10.31
C GLU A 264 -9.29 12.41 9.95
N MET A 265 -8.09 12.15 9.42
CA MET A 265 -7.14 13.20 9.04
C MET A 265 -7.72 14.11 7.96
N LYS A 266 -7.33 15.39 8.01
CA LYS A 266 -7.79 16.37 7.02
C LYS A 266 -7.26 16.02 5.62
N PRO A 267 -7.98 16.39 4.55
CA PRO A 267 -7.54 16.12 3.18
C PRO A 267 -6.16 16.67 2.81
N GLU A 268 -5.79 17.81 3.39
CA GLU A 268 -4.49 18.48 3.19
C GLU A 268 -3.33 17.61 3.71
N ASP A 269 -3.41 17.12 4.94
CA ASP A 269 -2.37 16.28 5.56
C ASP A 269 -2.33 14.86 4.96
N LYS A 270 -3.47 14.36 4.48
CA LYS A 270 -3.57 13.08 3.78
C LYS A 270 -2.86 13.08 2.43
N TYR A 271 -2.67 14.24 1.81
CA TYR A 271 -2.27 14.30 0.40
C TYR A 271 -0.90 13.69 0.16
N ASP A 272 0.08 14.00 1.02
CA ASP A 272 1.45 13.47 0.93
C ASP A 272 1.49 11.99 1.27
N LEU A 273 0.73 11.58 2.29
CA LEU A 273 0.57 10.19 2.68
C LEU A 273 -0.05 9.33 1.57
N LEU A 274 -1.12 9.83 0.94
CA LEU A 274 -1.77 9.15 -0.19
C LEU A 274 -0.83 9.04 -1.38
N ASP A 275 0.03 10.03 -1.62
CA ASP A 275 1.05 9.95 -2.67
C ASP A 275 2.05 8.82 -2.38
N LEU A 276 2.57 8.74 -1.15
CA LEU A 276 3.46 7.66 -0.72
C LEU A 276 2.80 6.28 -0.81
N LEU A 277 1.58 6.14 -0.30
CA LEU A 277 0.81 4.89 -0.34
C LEU A 277 0.52 4.46 -1.78
N THR A 278 0.19 5.41 -2.65
CA THR A 278 -0.03 5.15 -4.08
C THR A 278 1.27 4.69 -4.73
N GLN A 279 2.41 5.33 -4.44
CA GLN A 279 3.72 4.89 -4.94
C GLN A 279 4.07 3.46 -4.49
N VAL A 280 3.77 3.06 -3.25
CA VAL A 280 3.96 1.68 -2.78
C VAL A 280 3.20 0.70 -3.66
N LEU A 281 1.94 1.03 -3.98
CA LEU A 281 1.13 0.20 -4.84
C LEU A 281 1.77 0.15 -6.23
N PHE A 282 2.06 1.25 -6.90
CA PHE A 282 2.56 1.16 -8.29
C PHE A 282 4.00 0.65 -8.45
N THR A 283 4.89 0.88 -7.47
CA THR A 283 6.25 0.33 -7.47
C THR A 283 6.27 -1.13 -7.00
N GLY A 284 5.49 -1.42 -5.96
CA GLY A 284 5.28 -2.75 -5.41
C GLY A 284 4.51 -3.65 -6.37
N LEU A 285 3.50 -3.18 -7.11
CA LEU A 285 2.64 -3.96 -8.03
C LEU A 285 3.44 -4.68 -9.13
N ARG A 286 4.65 -4.23 -9.46
CA ARG A 286 5.57 -4.96 -10.36
C ARG A 286 6.22 -6.19 -9.70
N LYS A 287 6.22 -6.27 -8.36
CA LYS A 287 6.77 -7.34 -7.52
C LYS A 287 5.71 -8.08 -6.69
N ILE A 288 4.58 -7.44 -6.38
CA ILE A 288 3.46 -7.98 -5.62
C ILE A 288 2.76 -8.99 -6.52
N SER A 289 2.49 -10.18 -5.97
CA SER A 289 1.66 -11.19 -6.61
C SER A 289 0.33 -10.57 -7.03
N HIS A 290 -0.09 -10.77 -8.28
CA HIS A 290 -1.34 -10.26 -8.90
C HIS A 290 -2.63 -10.41 -8.07
N ALA A 291 -2.62 -11.17 -6.96
CA ALA A 291 -3.76 -11.41 -6.09
C ALA A 291 -4.03 -10.34 -5.02
N ASP A 292 -3.01 -9.63 -4.49
CA ASP A 292 -3.20 -8.72 -3.33
C ASP A 292 -3.38 -7.25 -3.73
N GLY A 293 -2.86 -6.89 -4.91
CA GLY A 293 -2.97 -5.55 -5.49
C GLY A 293 -4.39 -4.97 -5.50
N PRO A 294 -5.41 -5.72 -5.99
CA PRO A 294 -6.78 -5.21 -6.09
C PRO A 294 -7.37 -4.80 -4.73
N ARG A 295 -7.13 -5.58 -3.67
CA ARG A 295 -7.69 -5.33 -2.33
C ARG A 295 -7.07 -4.11 -1.67
N SER A 296 -5.76 -3.95 -1.80
CA SER A 296 -5.05 -2.78 -1.27
C SER A 296 -5.45 -1.50 -1.99
N VAL A 297 -5.68 -1.58 -3.31
CA VAL A 297 -6.22 -0.48 -4.12
C VAL A 297 -7.63 -0.11 -3.68
N GLU A 298 -8.55 -1.08 -3.55
CA GLU A 298 -9.92 -0.82 -3.08
C GLU A 298 -9.94 -0.12 -1.71
N THR A 299 -9.08 -0.56 -0.79
CA THR A 299 -8.96 0.04 0.54
C THR A 299 -8.47 1.49 0.46
N LEU A 300 -7.47 1.78 -0.39
CA LEU A 300 -6.97 3.14 -0.59
C LEU A 300 -8.00 4.05 -1.29
N LEU A 301 -8.76 3.52 -2.24
CA LEU A 301 -9.85 4.22 -2.90
C LEU A 301 -10.94 4.62 -1.89
N ALA A 302 -11.33 3.70 -1.00
CA ALA A 302 -12.27 3.98 0.08
C ALA A 302 -11.76 5.05 1.06
N ALA A 303 -10.44 5.13 1.26
CA ALA A 303 -9.81 6.12 2.14
C ALA A 303 -9.65 7.53 1.51
N GLY A 304 -10.19 7.75 0.30
CA GLY A 304 -10.14 9.05 -0.39
C GLY A 304 -8.96 9.22 -1.36
N GLY A 305 -8.21 8.15 -1.65
CA GLY A 305 -7.09 8.17 -2.59
C GLY A 305 -7.46 8.18 -4.08
N ALA A 306 -8.77 8.25 -4.41
CA ALA A 306 -9.27 8.05 -5.76
C ALA A 306 -8.57 8.91 -6.83
N GLN A 307 -8.34 10.20 -6.55
CA GLN A 307 -7.68 11.09 -7.52
C GLN A 307 -6.22 10.69 -7.80
N ARG A 308 -5.45 10.36 -6.75
CA ARG A 308 -4.03 9.98 -6.90
C ARG A 308 -3.87 8.63 -7.57
N VAL A 309 -4.74 7.68 -7.23
CA VAL A 309 -4.79 6.39 -7.91
C VAL A 309 -5.10 6.58 -9.39
N LEU A 310 -6.00 7.50 -9.75
CA LEU A 310 -6.28 7.84 -11.15
C LEU A 310 -5.04 8.40 -11.86
N GLU A 311 -4.38 9.42 -11.28
CA GLU A 311 -3.17 10.04 -11.84
C GLU A 311 -2.07 9.00 -12.12
N GLN A 312 -1.80 8.13 -11.16
CA GLN A 312 -0.76 7.09 -11.29
C GLN A 312 -1.19 5.93 -12.18
N ALA A 313 -2.47 5.54 -12.19
CA ALA A 313 -2.99 4.51 -13.10
C ALA A 313 -2.88 4.94 -14.57
N ILE A 314 -3.15 6.22 -14.84
CA ILE A 314 -2.93 6.82 -16.16
C ILE A 314 -1.46 6.74 -16.53
N TYR A 315 -0.55 7.15 -15.64
CA TYR A 315 0.90 7.09 -15.87
C TYR A 315 1.44 5.66 -16.06
N ALA A 316 0.89 4.69 -15.34
CA ALA A 316 1.31 3.29 -15.41
C ALA A 316 0.69 2.54 -16.60
N GLY A 317 -0.44 3.02 -17.12
CA GLY A 317 -1.11 2.44 -18.26
C GLY A 317 -2.16 1.39 -17.89
N ASP A 318 -2.70 1.43 -16.67
CA ASP A 318 -3.56 0.39 -16.10
C ASP A 318 -5.05 0.76 -16.24
N SER A 319 -5.75 0.15 -17.18
CA SER A 319 -7.16 0.42 -17.47
C SER A 319 -8.10 0.00 -16.34
N GLU A 320 -7.81 -1.11 -15.63
CA GLU A 320 -8.69 -1.58 -14.55
C GLU A 320 -8.62 -0.64 -13.34
N MET A 321 -7.44 -0.14 -13.01
CA MET A 321 -7.26 0.83 -11.93
C MET A 321 -7.88 2.19 -12.27
N VAL A 322 -7.80 2.63 -13.54
CA VAL A 322 -8.48 3.85 -14.01
C VAL A 322 -9.99 3.75 -13.78
N VAL A 323 -10.62 2.66 -14.20
CA VAL A 323 -12.08 2.45 -14.01
C VAL A 323 -12.43 2.40 -12.53
N SER A 324 -11.62 1.73 -11.72
CA SER A 324 -11.85 1.60 -10.27
C SER A 324 -11.74 2.96 -9.56
N ALA A 325 -10.76 3.78 -9.91
CA ALA A 325 -10.60 5.12 -9.38
C ALA A 325 -11.77 6.05 -9.74
N ILE A 326 -12.26 5.98 -10.99
CA ILE A 326 -13.43 6.76 -11.42
C ILE A 326 -14.69 6.31 -10.69
N ARG A 327 -14.91 4.99 -10.53
CA ARG A 327 -16.03 4.45 -9.73
C ARG A 327 -15.97 4.89 -8.27
N ALA A 328 -14.77 5.04 -7.71
CA ALA A 328 -14.57 5.57 -6.37
C ALA A 328 -14.78 7.10 -6.26
N GLY A 329 -15.02 7.78 -7.39
CA GLY A 329 -15.37 9.21 -7.46
C GLY A 329 -14.21 10.13 -7.83
N ALA A 330 -13.13 9.63 -8.42
CA ALA A 330 -12.08 10.47 -9.03
C ALA A 330 -12.66 11.30 -10.19
N ASP A 331 -12.28 12.58 -10.27
CA ASP A 331 -12.71 13.44 -11.37
C ASP A 331 -11.74 13.32 -12.54
N ALA A 332 -12.15 12.57 -13.56
CA ALA A 332 -11.39 12.38 -14.79
C ALA A 332 -11.33 13.64 -15.68
N ARG A 333 -12.13 14.68 -15.40
CA ARG A 333 -12.11 15.96 -16.14
C ARG A 333 -10.91 16.82 -15.75
N ARG A 334 -10.60 16.88 -14.44
CA ARG A 334 -9.46 17.65 -13.91
C ARG A 334 -8.13 17.29 -14.56
N ASP A 335 -7.91 15.99 -14.75
CA ASP A 335 -6.67 15.47 -15.32
C ASP A 335 -6.83 15.06 -16.79
N HIS A 336 -7.95 15.42 -17.45
CA HIS A 336 -8.21 15.06 -18.86
C HIS A 336 -7.09 15.56 -19.79
N ALA A 337 -6.72 16.82 -19.65
CA ALA A 337 -5.64 17.44 -20.44
C ALA A 337 -4.26 16.86 -20.10
N LYS A 338 -3.98 16.61 -18.80
CA LYS A 338 -2.72 15.98 -18.36
C LYS A 338 -2.61 14.53 -18.82
N ALA A 339 -3.70 13.78 -18.77
CA ALA A 339 -3.79 12.39 -19.22
C ALA A 339 -3.58 12.30 -20.73
N LEU A 340 -4.17 13.21 -21.50
CA LEU A 340 -3.97 13.30 -22.94
C LEU A 340 -2.52 13.67 -23.28
N HIS A 341 -1.97 14.69 -22.60
CA HIS A 341 -0.59 15.14 -22.80
C HIS A 341 0.46 14.07 -22.42
N LEU A 342 0.30 13.37 -21.29
CA LEU A 342 1.21 12.30 -20.87
C LEU A 342 1.11 11.06 -21.78
N ALA A 343 -0.08 10.77 -22.30
CA ALA A 343 -0.30 9.72 -23.30
C ALA A 343 0.38 10.06 -24.65
N GLU A 344 0.38 11.33 -25.04
CA GLU A 344 1.06 11.83 -26.24
C GLU A 344 2.58 11.94 -26.08
N ALA A 345 3.07 12.22 -24.87
CA ALA A 345 4.49 12.37 -24.55
C ALA A 345 5.30 11.05 -24.50
N GLY A 346 4.66 9.89 -24.71
CA GLY A 346 5.37 8.62 -24.96
C GLY A 346 6.02 7.95 -23.75
N ALA A 347 5.54 8.20 -22.52
CA ALA A 347 6.09 7.63 -21.28
C ALA A 347 5.89 6.10 -21.10
N PHE A 348 5.28 5.41 -22.06
CA PHE A 348 4.88 4.01 -21.96
C PHE A 348 5.76 3.09 -22.80
N GLN A 349 6.05 1.88 -22.30
CA GLN A 349 6.75 0.85 -23.07
C GLN A 349 5.94 0.34 -24.27
N ASN A 350 4.60 0.47 -24.25
CA ASN A 350 3.71 0.17 -25.39
C ASN A 350 2.58 1.22 -25.50
N PRO A 351 2.85 2.40 -26.08
CA PRO A 351 1.96 3.56 -26.01
C PRO A 351 0.60 3.32 -26.66
N ARG A 352 0.55 2.71 -27.85
CA ARG A 352 -0.69 2.68 -28.67
C ARG A 352 -1.81 1.82 -28.09
N GLN A 353 -1.50 0.74 -27.37
CA GLN A 353 -2.50 -0.18 -26.84
C GLN A 353 -3.04 0.33 -25.49
N ALA A 354 -2.16 0.79 -24.60
CA ALA A 354 -2.52 1.41 -23.33
C ALA A 354 -3.26 2.74 -23.56
N GLN A 355 -2.78 3.59 -24.48
CA GLN A 355 -3.43 4.86 -24.85
C GLN A 355 -4.83 4.62 -25.44
N ARG A 356 -5.03 3.57 -26.25
CA ARG A 356 -6.36 3.27 -26.81
C ARG A 356 -7.33 2.75 -25.75
N ALA A 357 -6.88 1.87 -24.84
CA ALA A 357 -7.72 1.37 -23.75
C ALA A 357 -8.07 2.48 -22.75
N ILE A 358 -7.09 3.24 -22.28
CA ILE A 358 -7.27 4.32 -21.31
C ILE A 358 -8.08 5.46 -21.92
N LEU A 359 -7.80 5.90 -23.15
CA LEU A 359 -8.61 6.94 -23.79
C LEU A 359 -10.02 6.44 -24.10
N GLN A 360 -10.22 5.17 -24.44
CA GLN A 360 -11.56 4.62 -24.66
C GLN A 360 -12.33 4.53 -23.34
N ASP A 361 -11.72 4.07 -22.24
CA ASP A 361 -12.38 3.88 -20.95
C ASP A 361 -12.57 5.20 -20.17
N VAL A 362 -11.60 6.13 -20.25
CA VAL A 362 -11.75 7.51 -19.76
C VAL A 362 -12.79 8.25 -20.59
N ARG A 363 -12.82 8.11 -21.93
CA ARG A 363 -13.89 8.70 -22.75
C ARG A 363 -15.25 8.07 -22.47
N LEU A 364 -15.34 6.75 -22.27
CA LEU A 364 -16.57 6.06 -21.92
C LEU A 364 -17.07 6.46 -20.53
N SER A 365 -16.16 6.69 -19.58
CA SER A 365 -16.51 7.14 -18.23
C SER A 365 -16.87 8.63 -18.19
N ILE A 366 -16.16 9.47 -18.95
CA ILE A 366 -16.58 10.86 -19.22
C ILE A 366 -17.95 10.84 -19.89
N ALA A 367 -18.19 9.95 -20.86
CA ALA A 367 -19.49 9.80 -21.50
C ALA A 367 -20.57 9.31 -20.53
N ALA A 368 -20.27 8.38 -19.62
CA ALA A 368 -21.21 7.92 -18.59
C ALA A 368 -21.56 9.03 -17.58
N GLN A 369 -20.57 9.83 -17.15
CA GLN A 369 -20.80 11.04 -16.36
C GLN A 369 -21.64 12.06 -17.14
N SER A 370 -21.36 12.19 -18.45
CA SER A 370 -22.12 13.04 -19.37
C SER A 370 -23.56 12.56 -19.57
N VAL A 371 -23.83 11.26 -19.51
CA VAL A 371 -25.19 10.69 -19.59
C VAL A 371 -25.99 11.00 -18.31
N MET A 372 -25.34 10.99 -17.14
CA MET A 372 -25.94 11.43 -15.88
C MET A 372 -26.23 12.94 -15.89
N ASP A 373 -25.28 13.73 -16.41
CA ASP A 373 -25.45 15.16 -16.65
C ASP A 373 -26.54 15.43 -17.70
N GLU A 374 -26.70 14.56 -18.71
CA GLU A 374 -27.71 14.68 -19.76
C GLU A 374 -29.12 14.39 -19.23
N LYS A 375 -29.28 13.39 -18.36
CA LYS A 375 -30.55 13.13 -17.68
C LYS A 375 -30.94 14.31 -16.78
N ARG A 376 -29.99 14.87 -16.02
CA ARG A 376 -30.20 16.07 -15.21
C ARG A 376 -30.51 17.30 -16.04
N ALA A 377 -29.75 17.54 -17.11
CA ALA A 377 -30.02 18.64 -18.04
C ALA A 377 -31.41 18.50 -18.67
N SER A 378 -31.85 17.27 -18.98
CA SER A 378 -33.21 16.99 -19.42
C SER A 378 -34.25 17.35 -18.36
N GLU A 379 -34.02 17.00 -17.09
CA GLU A 379 -34.91 17.32 -15.97
C GLU A 379 -34.96 18.83 -15.68
N ILE A 380 -33.83 19.53 -15.75
CA ILE A 380 -33.72 20.99 -15.57
C ILE A 380 -34.48 21.71 -16.68
N LEU A 381 -34.24 21.35 -17.93
CA LEU A 381 -34.93 21.95 -19.09
C LEU A 381 -36.42 21.59 -19.13
N ALA A 382 -36.83 20.45 -18.56
CA ALA A 382 -38.24 20.03 -18.48
C ALA A 382 -39.05 20.77 -17.39
N ARG A 383 -38.41 21.26 -16.33
CA ARG A 383 -39.05 22.01 -15.23
C ARG A 383 -39.26 23.50 -15.53
N ALA A 384 -39.28 23.88 -16.82
CA ALA A 384 -39.21 25.25 -17.29
C ALA A 384 -40.36 26.16 -16.79
N ASP A 385 -40.11 26.86 -15.70
CA ASP A 385 -40.72 28.15 -15.39
C ASP A 385 -39.62 29.23 -15.31
N ALA A 386 -39.96 30.47 -15.68
CA ALA A 386 -38.99 31.58 -15.72
C ALA A 386 -38.45 31.94 -14.33
N ALA A 387 -39.20 31.62 -13.27
CA ALA A 387 -38.88 32.00 -11.90
C ALA A 387 -37.84 31.08 -11.26
N THR A 388 -37.80 29.78 -11.61
CA THR A 388 -36.87 28.81 -11.02
C THR A 388 -35.66 28.51 -11.90
N LEU A 389 -35.73 28.77 -13.22
CA LEU A 389 -34.66 28.41 -14.15
C LEU A 389 -33.30 29.03 -13.77
N SER A 390 -33.26 30.32 -13.45
CA SER A 390 -32.04 31.01 -13.01
C SER A 390 -31.47 30.42 -11.72
N THR A 391 -32.34 30.09 -10.76
CA THR A 391 -31.96 29.48 -9.48
C THR A 391 -31.42 28.07 -9.67
N VAL A 392 -32.03 27.28 -10.55
CA VAL A 392 -31.62 25.90 -10.82
C VAL A 392 -30.31 25.84 -11.60
N LEU A 393 -30.07 26.77 -12.53
CA LEU A 393 -28.80 26.87 -13.26
C LEU A 393 -27.63 27.27 -12.33
N ARG A 394 -27.90 28.09 -11.32
CA ARG A 394 -26.92 28.56 -10.33
C ARG A 394 -26.74 27.61 -9.14
N ALA A 395 -27.68 26.69 -8.93
CA ALA A 395 -27.63 25.78 -7.79
C ALA A 395 -26.45 24.80 -7.92
N PRO A 396 -25.58 24.70 -6.90
CA PRO A 396 -24.54 23.68 -6.85
C PRO A 396 -25.18 22.30 -6.65
N ALA A 397 -24.71 21.29 -7.39
CA ALA A 397 -25.29 19.96 -7.36
C ALA A 397 -24.25 18.83 -7.29
N GLY A 398 -24.53 17.83 -6.45
CA GLY A 398 -23.71 16.62 -6.31
C GLY A 398 -22.50 16.81 -5.40
N ARG A 399 -21.59 15.82 -5.37
CA ARG A 399 -20.40 15.88 -4.50
C ARG A 399 -19.40 16.95 -4.92
N ALA A 400 -19.46 17.45 -6.15
CA ALA A 400 -18.51 18.42 -6.69
C ALA A 400 -19.02 19.87 -6.67
N ASP A 401 -20.26 20.11 -6.23
CA ASP A 401 -20.91 21.43 -6.30
C ASP A 401 -20.94 22.03 -7.70
N THR A 402 -20.99 21.17 -8.74
CA THR A 402 -21.07 21.61 -10.13
C THR A 402 -22.38 22.37 -10.35
N SER A 403 -22.32 23.52 -11.02
CA SER A 403 -23.53 24.31 -11.31
C SER A 403 -24.43 23.62 -12.34
N GLY A 404 -25.74 23.88 -12.26
CA GLY A 404 -26.69 23.40 -13.26
C GLY A 404 -26.35 23.86 -14.69
N LEU A 405 -25.78 25.06 -14.84
CA LEU A 405 -25.27 25.57 -16.11
C LEU A 405 -24.16 24.66 -16.69
N MET A 406 -23.17 24.30 -15.87
CA MET A 406 -22.09 23.41 -16.28
C MET A 406 -22.62 22.03 -16.69
N CYS A 407 -23.62 21.49 -15.98
CA CYS A 407 -24.26 20.23 -16.36
C CYS A 407 -24.97 20.32 -17.73
N VAL A 408 -25.64 21.43 -18.04
CA VAL A 408 -26.33 21.60 -19.34
C VAL A 408 -25.34 21.75 -20.50
N ILE A 409 -24.23 22.46 -20.28
CA ILE A 409 -23.13 22.57 -21.25
C ILE A 409 -22.45 21.21 -21.44
N ALA A 410 -22.17 20.50 -20.35
CA ALA A 410 -21.65 19.13 -20.39
C ALA A 410 -22.64 18.13 -21.03
N ALA A 411 -23.95 18.40 -21.03
CA ALA A 411 -24.91 17.60 -21.79
C ALA A 411 -24.93 17.93 -23.30
N GLY A 412 -24.19 18.94 -23.75
CA GLY A 412 -24.21 19.43 -25.12
C GLY A 412 -25.52 20.13 -25.51
N ARG A 413 -26.31 20.56 -24.52
CA ARG A 413 -27.64 21.18 -24.72
C ARG A 413 -27.64 22.70 -24.58
N ALA A 414 -26.47 23.30 -24.78
CA ALA A 414 -26.25 24.74 -24.69
C ALA A 414 -27.22 25.53 -25.62
N GLU A 415 -27.38 25.09 -26.87
CA GLU A 415 -28.33 25.72 -27.81
C GLU A 415 -29.79 25.65 -27.34
N ALA A 416 -30.21 24.51 -26.79
CA ALA A 416 -31.55 24.36 -26.24
C ALA A 416 -31.79 25.29 -25.04
N LEU A 417 -30.74 25.51 -24.24
CA LEU A 417 -30.76 26.48 -23.13
C LEU A 417 -30.89 27.92 -23.64
N ALA A 418 -30.15 28.32 -24.68
CA ALA A 418 -30.25 29.67 -25.24
C ALA A 418 -31.67 30.00 -25.73
N VAL A 419 -32.33 29.05 -26.39
CA VAL A 419 -33.74 29.20 -26.82
C VAL A 419 -34.69 29.27 -25.63
N LEU A 420 -34.42 28.52 -24.55
CA LEU A 420 -35.25 28.54 -23.34
C LEU A 420 -35.10 29.87 -22.59
N LEU A 421 -33.88 30.40 -22.47
CA LEU A 421 -33.58 31.69 -21.84
C LEU A 421 -34.27 32.84 -22.58
N ASP A 422 -34.19 32.89 -23.92
CA ASP A 422 -34.89 33.90 -24.75
C ASP A 422 -36.42 33.83 -24.57
N LYS A 423 -37.00 32.62 -24.46
CA LYS A 423 -38.45 32.44 -24.26
C LYS A 423 -38.94 32.77 -22.86
N THR A 424 -38.15 32.45 -21.84
CA THR A 424 -38.51 32.64 -20.42
C THR A 424 -38.14 34.03 -19.90
N GLY A 425 -37.28 34.76 -20.59
CA GLY A 425 -36.73 36.04 -20.15
C GLY A 425 -35.69 35.89 -19.02
N ALA A 426 -35.28 34.66 -18.70
CA ALA A 426 -34.21 34.42 -17.73
C ALA A 426 -32.85 34.80 -18.32
N ALA A 427 -31.98 35.35 -17.48
CA ALA A 427 -30.75 36.01 -17.89
C ALA A 427 -29.54 35.47 -17.12
N LEU A 428 -28.50 35.06 -17.85
CA LEU A 428 -27.19 34.70 -17.29
C LEU A 428 -26.31 35.94 -17.17
N VAL A 429 -25.62 36.09 -16.03
CA VAL A 429 -24.67 37.20 -15.78
C VAL A 429 -23.23 36.70 -15.92
N ALA A 430 -22.26 37.61 -16.00
CA ALA A 430 -20.85 37.24 -16.11
C ALA A 430 -20.40 36.30 -14.98
N GLU A 431 -20.83 36.55 -13.74
CA GLU A 431 -20.54 35.70 -12.57
C GLU A 431 -20.95 34.24 -12.76
N ASP A 432 -22.03 33.96 -13.50
CA ASP A 432 -22.50 32.59 -13.74
C ASP A 432 -21.49 31.77 -14.55
N PHE A 433 -20.66 32.43 -15.35
CA PHE A 433 -19.64 31.78 -16.18
C PHE A 433 -18.31 31.56 -15.45
N PHE A 434 -17.99 32.44 -14.50
CA PHE A 434 -16.77 32.38 -13.69
C PHE A 434 -16.96 31.63 -12.36
N ALA A 435 -18.21 31.35 -11.97
CA ALA A 435 -18.50 30.54 -10.79
C ALA A 435 -17.80 29.18 -10.90
N THR A 436 -16.93 28.89 -9.94
CA THR A 436 -16.17 27.66 -9.89
C THR A 436 -16.85 26.64 -9.01
N ASP A 437 -16.75 25.38 -9.39
CA ASP A 437 -17.06 24.26 -8.51
C ASP A 437 -16.01 24.15 -7.37
N LYS A 438 -16.17 23.17 -6.48
CA LYS A 438 -15.24 22.98 -5.34
C LYS A 438 -13.78 22.71 -5.76
N HIS A 439 -13.55 22.43 -7.03
CA HIS A 439 -12.25 22.08 -7.62
C HIS A 439 -11.69 23.19 -8.51
N GLY A 440 -12.37 24.34 -8.61
CA GLY A 440 -11.92 25.48 -9.41
C GLY A 440 -12.35 25.46 -10.87
N TYR A 441 -13.22 24.53 -11.28
CA TYR A 441 -13.66 24.38 -12.68
C TYR A 441 -14.90 25.24 -12.95
N CYS A 442 -14.91 25.99 -14.05
CA CYS A 442 -16.01 26.91 -14.38
C CYS A 442 -16.74 26.54 -15.67
N ALA A 443 -17.79 27.29 -16.00
CA ALA A 443 -18.57 27.05 -17.20
C ALA A 443 -17.77 27.31 -18.49
N LEU A 444 -16.81 28.24 -18.46
CA LEU A 444 -15.92 28.51 -19.60
C LEU A 444 -15.02 27.33 -19.92
N ASP A 445 -14.46 26.68 -18.90
CA ASP A 445 -13.64 25.48 -19.07
C ASP A 445 -14.47 24.35 -19.70
N THR A 446 -15.71 24.19 -19.21
CA THR A 446 -16.66 23.20 -19.75
C THR A 446 -16.97 23.45 -21.24
N LEU A 447 -17.10 24.73 -21.65
CA LEU A 447 -17.31 25.11 -23.06
C LEU A 447 -16.08 24.82 -23.92
N ALA A 448 -14.88 25.08 -23.40
CA ALA A 448 -13.64 24.79 -24.09
C ALA A 448 -13.45 23.29 -24.32
N ASP A 449 -13.70 22.47 -23.29
CA ASP A 449 -13.60 21.01 -23.36
C ASP A 449 -14.55 20.40 -24.39
N ARG A 450 -15.75 20.99 -24.54
CA ARG A 450 -16.73 20.55 -25.52
C ARG A 450 -16.58 21.18 -26.91
N ARG A 451 -15.60 22.08 -27.09
CA ARG A 451 -15.43 22.88 -28.31
C ARG A 451 -16.72 23.62 -28.70
N GLN A 452 -17.43 24.12 -27.70
CA GLN A 452 -18.69 24.88 -27.83
C GLN A 452 -18.48 26.36 -27.49
N GLN A 453 -17.27 26.90 -27.63
CA GLN A 453 -16.97 28.30 -27.28
C GLN A 453 -17.84 29.30 -28.05
N GLU A 454 -18.23 28.98 -29.29
CA GLU A 454 -19.10 29.80 -30.14
C GLU A 454 -20.46 30.10 -29.48
N TRP A 455 -20.95 29.21 -28.62
CA TRP A 455 -22.23 29.36 -27.94
C TRP A 455 -22.28 30.63 -27.07
N LEU A 456 -21.16 30.98 -26.43
CA LEU A 456 -21.05 32.20 -25.62
C LEU A 456 -21.32 33.46 -26.44
N PHE A 457 -21.09 33.40 -27.76
CA PHE A 457 -21.26 34.49 -28.70
C PHE A 457 -22.61 34.44 -29.44
N SER A 458 -23.55 33.60 -28.97
CA SER A 458 -24.89 33.51 -29.56
C SER A 458 -25.68 34.80 -29.31
N PRO A 459 -26.28 35.42 -30.36
CA PRO A 459 -27.12 36.61 -30.21
C PRO A 459 -28.32 36.41 -29.28
N LEU A 460 -28.79 35.16 -29.12
CA LEU A 460 -29.95 34.83 -28.28
C LEU A 460 -29.67 35.04 -26.78
N LEU A 461 -28.41 34.93 -26.34
CA LEU A 461 -28.05 35.12 -24.92
C LEU A 461 -28.02 36.61 -24.52
N TRP A 462 -27.73 37.49 -25.48
CA TRP A 462 -27.35 38.88 -25.23
C TRP A 462 -28.28 39.92 -25.88
N ARG A 463 -29.38 39.50 -26.49
CA ARG A 463 -30.34 40.41 -27.13
C ARG A 463 -30.84 41.45 -26.10
N GLY A 464 -30.66 42.73 -26.41
CA GLY A 464 -31.01 43.84 -25.52
C GLY A 464 -30.08 44.03 -24.30
N ARG A 465 -29.08 43.16 -24.12
CA ARG A 465 -28.18 43.09 -22.95
C ARG A 465 -26.71 43.30 -23.33
N ARG A 466 -26.44 44.25 -24.23
CA ARG A 466 -25.07 44.54 -24.71
C ARG A 466 -24.11 44.95 -23.58
N GLY A 467 -24.59 45.68 -22.58
CA GLY A 467 -23.75 46.11 -21.44
C GLY A 467 -23.17 44.91 -20.68
N GLU A 468 -24.03 43.97 -20.31
CA GLU A 468 -23.66 42.76 -19.56
C GLU A 468 -22.73 41.84 -20.38
N TYR A 469 -22.92 41.77 -21.70
CA TYR A 469 -21.98 41.08 -22.59
C TYR A 469 -20.59 41.73 -22.59
N MET A 470 -20.51 43.06 -22.61
CA MET A 470 -19.22 43.76 -22.60
C MET A 470 -18.48 43.57 -21.27
N GLU A 471 -19.21 43.50 -20.16
CA GLU A 471 -18.65 43.15 -18.85
C GLU A 471 -18.03 41.75 -18.87
N LEU A 472 -18.76 40.75 -19.36
CA LEU A 472 -18.23 39.39 -19.56
C LEU A 472 -16.98 39.41 -20.44
N TRP A 473 -17.04 40.05 -21.62
CA TRP A 473 -15.92 40.10 -22.56
C TRP A 473 -14.66 40.69 -21.94
N SER A 474 -14.80 41.78 -21.18
CA SER A 474 -13.67 42.42 -20.49
C SER A 474 -13.05 41.56 -19.38
N ALA A 475 -13.83 40.63 -18.82
CA ALA A 475 -13.41 39.71 -17.77
C ALA A 475 -12.84 38.38 -18.32
N LEU A 476 -12.95 38.11 -19.62
CA LEU A 476 -12.38 36.90 -20.22
C LEU A 476 -10.84 36.95 -20.23
N PRO A 477 -10.16 35.80 -20.05
CA PRO A 477 -8.71 35.72 -20.19
C PRO A 477 -8.21 36.18 -21.57
N ASP A 478 -7.00 36.74 -21.65
CA ASP A 478 -6.43 37.28 -22.89
C ASP A 478 -6.39 36.23 -24.03
N ASP A 479 -6.08 34.98 -23.70
CA ASP A 479 -6.06 33.86 -24.66
C ASP A 479 -7.45 33.62 -25.28
N TRP A 480 -8.51 33.75 -24.47
CA TRP A 480 -9.89 33.64 -24.93
C TRP A 480 -10.28 34.80 -25.84
N GLN A 481 -9.90 36.03 -25.47
CA GLN A 481 -10.19 37.21 -26.27
C GLN A 481 -9.52 37.14 -27.65
N GLN A 482 -8.26 36.69 -27.71
CA GLN A 482 -7.54 36.51 -28.96
C GLN A 482 -8.16 35.41 -29.82
N ALA A 483 -8.46 34.25 -29.23
CA ALA A 483 -9.00 33.11 -29.96
C ALA A 483 -10.41 33.38 -30.54
N GLN A 484 -11.22 34.21 -29.85
CA GLN A 484 -12.64 34.40 -30.18
C GLN A 484 -12.97 35.79 -30.73
N LEU A 485 -11.96 36.60 -31.08
CA LEU A 485 -12.13 37.99 -31.54
C LEU A 485 -13.11 38.12 -32.72
N VAL A 486 -13.06 37.17 -33.67
CA VAL A 486 -13.95 37.17 -34.85
C VAL A 486 -15.42 36.97 -34.45
N HIS A 487 -15.68 36.07 -33.49
CA HIS A 487 -17.04 35.82 -32.98
C HIS A 487 -17.56 37.01 -32.18
N HIS A 488 -16.68 37.65 -31.39
CA HIS A 488 -16.99 38.90 -30.69
C HIS A 488 -17.42 40.02 -31.63
N GLU A 489 -16.63 40.32 -32.67
CA GLU A 489 -16.98 41.36 -33.65
C GLU A 489 -18.30 41.06 -34.37
N HIS A 490 -18.54 39.79 -34.71
CA HIS A 490 -19.77 39.39 -35.37
C HIS A 490 -21.01 39.57 -34.48
N LEU A 491 -20.90 39.21 -33.20
CA LEU A 491 -21.97 39.40 -32.22
C LEU A 491 -22.28 40.89 -32.02
N LEU A 492 -21.26 41.74 -31.86
CA LEU A 492 -21.47 43.19 -31.68
C LEU A 492 -22.23 43.82 -32.86
N ARG A 493 -21.87 43.45 -34.09
CA ARG A 493 -22.58 43.93 -35.29
C ARG A 493 -24.04 43.47 -35.28
N THR A 494 -24.30 42.23 -34.89
CA THR A 494 -25.66 41.68 -34.82
C THR A 494 -26.51 42.39 -33.76
N LEU A 495 -25.96 42.61 -32.56
CA LEU A 495 -26.65 43.33 -31.48
C LEU A 495 -26.92 44.80 -31.83
N ASP A 496 -26.03 45.45 -32.57
CA ASP A 496 -26.25 46.83 -33.04
C ASP A 496 -27.37 46.92 -34.07
N VAL A 497 -27.45 45.95 -34.99
CA VAL A 497 -28.55 45.87 -35.96
C VAL A 497 -29.88 45.63 -35.25
N ASP A 498 -29.93 44.70 -34.29
CA ASP A 498 -31.14 44.42 -33.49
C ASP A 498 -31.58 45.67 -32.71
N ARG A 499 -30.65 46.42 -32.11
CA ARG A 499 -30.93 47.68 -31.41
C ARG A 499 -31.49 48.76 -32.33
N GLN A 500 -30.88 48.94 -33.50
CA GLN A 500 -31.35 49.90 -34.49
C GLN A 500 -32.76 49.54 -35.00
N GLN A 501 -33.04 48.25 -35.20
CA GLN A 501 -34.37 47.78 -35.59
C GLN A 501 -35.41 47.99 -34.48
N ALA A 502 -35.08 47.70 -33.22
CA ALA A 502 -35.98 47.97 -32.10
C ALA A 502 -36.30 49.47 -31.97
N ALA A 503 -35.30 50.35 -32.14
CA ALA A 503 -35.50 51.80 -32.13
C ALA A 503 -36.33 52.29 -33.33
N LEU A 504 -36.18 51.68 -34.50
CA LEU A 504 -37.00 51.97 -35.68
C LEU A 504 -38.43 51.48 -35.50
N GLN A 505 -38.63 50.30 -34.90
CA GLN A 505 -39.96 49.75 -34.60
C GLN A 505 -40.68 50.62 -33.58
N GLN A 506 -40.01 51.03 -32.50
CA GLN A 506 -40.56 51.95 -31.51
C GLN A 506 -40.99 53.29 -32.16
N LYS A 507 -40.14 53.87 -33.01
CA LYS A 507 -40.49 55.09 -33.76
C LYS A 507 -41.63 54.86 -34.75
N ALA A 508 -41.74 53.69 -35.34
CA ALA A 508 -42.83 53.34 -36.25
C ALA A 508 -44.17 53.20 -35.50
N ASP A 509 -44.14 52.59 -34.32
CA ASP A 509 -45.29 52.43 -33.43
C ASP A 509 -45.73 53.78 -32.84
N GLU A 510 -44.80 54.67 -32.50
CA GLU A 510 -45.07 56.04 -32.03
C GLU A 510 -45.69 56.94 -33.12
N ASN A 511 -45.45 56.65 -34.40
CA ASN A 511 -45.92 57.45 -35.55
C ASN A 511 -47.00 56.74 -36.39
N ASP A 512 -47.56 55.62 -35.91
CA ASP A 512 -48.66 54.84 -36.53
C ASP A 512 -48.39 54.36 -37.98
N PHE A 513 -47.11 54.07 -38.31
CA PHE A 513 -46.71 53.52 -39.61
C PHE A 513 -46.31 52.05 -39.51
N ARG A 514 -46.84 51.18 -40.38
CA ARG A 514 -46.43 49.76 -40.46
C ARG A 514 -45.17 49.60 -41.31
N LEU A 515 -44.08 49.16 -40.69
CA LEU A 515 -42.86 48.74 -41.41
C LEU A 515 -43.13 47.47 -42.25
N PRO A 516 -42.60 47.35 -43.48
CA PRO A 516 -42.74 46.15 -44.29
C PRO A 516 -42.03 44.97 -43.61
N GLN A 517 -42.78 43.91 -43.28
CA GLN A 517 -42.21 42.70 -42.73
C GLN A 517 -41.24 42.07 -43.73
N ARG A 518 -40.00 41.81 -43.28
CA ARG A 518 -39.00 41.09 -44.08
C ARG A 518 -39.60 39.73 -44.47
N ARG A 519 -39.62 39.40 -45.77
CA ARG A 519 -39.82 38.02 -46.22
C ARG A 519 -38.80 37.16 -45.47
N LYS A 520 -39.25 36.25 -44.60
CA LYS A 520 -38.41 35.21 -44.02
C LYS A 520 -37.76 34.50 -45.21
N SER A 521 -36.45 34.66 -45.39
CA SER A 521 -35.69 33.87 -46.33
C SER A 521 -35.72 32.43 -45.80
N ALA A 522 -36.69 31.65 -46.25
CA ALA A 522 -36.69 30.21 -46.09
C ALA A 522 -35.50 29.67 -46.87
N ARG A 523 -34.35 29.59 -46.21
CA ARG A 523 -33.27 28.70 -46.64
C ARG A 523 -33.76 27.29 -46.27
N PRO A 524 -34.01 26.37 -47.22
CA PRO A 524 -34.40 25.02 -46.86
C PRO A 524 -33.28 24.38 -46.04
N PRO A 525 -33.60 23.51 -45.07
CA PRO A 525 -32.57 22.82 -44.30
C PRO A 525 -31.67 22.01 -45.24
N PRO A 526 -30.37 21.85 -44.92
CA PRO A 526 -29.53 20.92 -45.66
C PRO A 526 -30.19 19.53 -45.60
N GLN A 527 -30.44 18.96 -46.77
CA GLN A 527 -30.90 17.57 -46.91
C GLN A 527 -29.81 16.62 -46.39
N PRO A 528 -30.20 15.42 -45.90
CA PRO A 528 -29.47 14.64 -44.90
C PRO A 528 -28.02 14.29 -45.25
#